data_AF-A0AA86Q9X3-F1
#
_entry.id   AF-A0AA86Q9X3-F1
#
_cell.length_a   1.000
_cell.length_b   1.000
_cell.length_c   1.000
_cell.angle_alpha   90.00
_cell.angle_beta   90.00
_cell.angle_gamma   90.00
#
_symmetry.space_group_name_H-M   'P 1'
#
loop_
_entity.id
_entity.type
_entity.pdbx_description
1 polymer ?
#
loop_
_entity_poly.entity_id
_entity_poly.type
_entity_poly.pdbx_seq_one_letter_code
_entity_poly.pdbx_strand_id
1 'polypeptide(L)'
;MSFNKIIDISPLILLKKFDVVNLSFNQITEVSALRSIEKLSELYLSANYISDLSPVQQYSDIDEFEIEGQQEPPEEILLMFNKISKIHSSMKQLHQVKKQITQNRFRTGVQPFQNKFNAEMNQVLN
;
A
#
# COMPACT_ATOMS: atom_id res chain seq x y z
N MET A 1 30.77 12.60 -1.80
CA MET A 1 29.31 12.81 -1.93
C MET A 1 28.70 11.51 -2.40
N SER A 2 28.00 10.80 -1.52
CA SER A 2 27.28 9.57 -1.83
C SER A 2 25.79 9.87 -1.68
N PHE A 3 25.13 10.15 -2.80
CA PHE A 3 23.67 10.14 -2.86
C PHE A 3 23.24 8.68 -2.71
N ASN A 4 22.62 8.34 -1.59
CA ASN A 4 22.01 7.03 -1.46
C ASN A 4 20.64 7.10 -2.13
N LYS A 5 20.32 6.11 -2.98
CA LYS A 5 19.03 6.05 -3.68
C LYS A 5 18.02 5.26 -2.86
N ILE A 6 18.02 5.43 -1.53
CA ILE A 6 17.09 4.71 -0.67
C ILE A 6 15.71 5.32 -0.89
N ILE A 7 14.78 4.47 -1.30
CA ILE A 7 13.37 4.80 -1.52
C ILE A 7 12.52 4.11 -0.45
N ASP A 8 12.89 2.88 -0.08
CA ASP A 8 12.14 2.04 0.84
C ASP A 8 12.90 1.85 2.17
N ILE A 9 12.29 2.33 3.25
CA ILE A 9 12.76 2.16 4.62
C ILE A 9 11.88 1.19 5.43
N SER A 10 10.98 0.45 4.78
CA SER A 10 10.14 -0.56 5.42
C SER A 10 10.91 -1.58 6.28
N PRO A 11 12.17 -1.97 5.97
CA PRO A 11 12.92 -2.87 6.86
C PRO A 11 13.19 -2.29 8.25
N LEU A 12 13.15 -0.96 8.44
CA LEU A 12 13.31 -0.33 9.75
C LEU A 12 12.22 -0.73 10.74
N ILE A 13 11.09 -1.28 10.26
CA ILE A 13 10.00 -1.76 11.12
C ILE A 13 10.45 -2.83 12.12
N LEU A 14 11.53 -3.56 11.80
CA LEU A 14 12.07 -4.63 12.63
C LEU A 14 12.99 -4.12 13.74
N LEU A 15 13.33 -2.84 13.73
CA LEU A 15 14.35 -2.26 14.58
C LEU A 15 13.68 -1.35 15.60
N LYS A 16 13.56 -1.85 16.85
CA LYS A 16 12.79 -1.18 17.90
C LYS A 16 13.55 -0.07 18.63
N LYS A 17 14.87 -0.05 18.55
CA LYS A 17 15.73 0.84 19.35
C LYS A 17 16.82 1.43 18.48
N PHE A 18 16.76 2.74 18.29
CA PHE A 18 17.81 3.55 17.70
C PHE A 18 17.92 4.85 18.49
N ASP A 19 19.12 5.28 18.80
CA ASP A 19 19.31 6.62 19.38
C ASP A 19 19.38 7.67 18.28
N VAL A 20 19.98 7.35 17.14
CA VAL A 20 20.18 8.26 15.99
C VAL A 20 19.81 7.59 14.68
N VAL A 21 18.98 8.25 13.86
CA VAL A 21 18.64 7.82 12.50
C VAL A 21 18.92 8.96 11.52
N ASN A 22 19.89 8.76 10.62
CA ASN A 22 20.17 9.69 9.53
C ASN A 22 19.78 9.07 8.19
N LEU A 23 18.75 9.64 7.57
CA LEU A 23 18.23 9.27 6.26
C LEU A 23 18.29 10.45 5.28
N SER A 24 19.09 11.46 5.57
CA SER A 24 19.21 12.64 4.73
C SER A 24 19.80 12.32 3.36
N PHE A 25 19.47 13.13 2.34
CA PHE A 25 19.97 12.99 0.96
C PHE A 25 19.62 11.64 0.31
N ASN A 26 18.35 11.24 0.43
CA ASN A 26 17.78 10.04 -0.17
C ASN A 26 16.58 10.37 -1.07
N GLN A 27 15.82 9.34 -1.47
CA GLN A 27 14.64 9.47 -2.32
C GLN A 27 13.38 8.96 -1.58
N ILE A 28 13.34 9.16 -0.26
CA ILE A 28 12.27 8.67 0.59
C ILE A 28 11.05 9.57 0.41
N THR A 29 9.89 8.96 0.20
CA THR A 29 8.59 9.65 0.16
C THR A 29 7.73 9.34 1.37
N GLU A 30 7.95 8.17 1.98
CA GLU A 30 7.09 7.60 3.03
C GLU A 30 7.93 7.22 4.25
N VAL A 31 7.55 7.76 5.41
CA VAL A 31 8.26 7.51 6.68
C VAL A 31 7.42 6.72 7.69
N SER A 32 6.38 6.03 7.22
CA SER A 32 5.50 5.20 8.06
C SER A 32 6.25 4.14 8.88
N ALA A 33 7.35 3.61 8.36
CA ALA A 33 8.19 2.62 9.04
C ALA A 33 8.85 3.17 10.32
N LEU A 34 9.02 4.49 10.45
CA LEU A 34 9.58 5.07 11.66
C LEU A 34 8.65 4.87 12.86
N ARG A 35 7.33 4.72 12.68
CA ARG A 35 6.36 4.56 13.79
C ARG A 35 6.71 3.44 14.77
N SER A 36 7.42 2.39 14.34
CA SER A 36 7.80 1.26 15.19
C SER A 36 8.99 1.53 16.11
N ILE A 37 9.73 2.61 15.87
CA ILE A 37 10.88 2.98 16.69
C ILE A 37 10.34 3.70 17.92
N GLU A 38 10.44 3.06 19.08
CA GLU A 38 9.79 3.51 20.32
C GLU A 38 10.47 4.75 20.93
N LYS A 39 11.77 4.92 20.66
CA LYS A 39 12.57 6.04 21.16
C LYS A 39 13.60 6.43 20.11
N LEU A 40 13.74 7.73 19.86
CA LEU A 40 14.78 8.37 19.04
C LEU A 40 15.27 9.62 19.79
N SER A 41 16.57 9.85 19.78
CA SER A 41 17.20 11.09 20.25
C SER A 41 17.54 12.03 19.10
N GLU A 42 17.87 11.51 17.92
CA GLU A 42 18.15 12.33 16.75
C GLU A 42 17.57 11.73 15.46
N LEU A 43 16.97 12.57 14.62
CA LEU A 43 16.35 12.17 13.36
C LEU A 43 16.63 13.20 12.26
N TYR A 44 17.35 12.77 11.23
CA TYR A 44 17.70 13.61 10.08
C TYR A 44 17.03 13.08 8.80
N LEU A 45 16.13 13.88 8.22
CA LEU A 45 15.33 13.55 7.04
C LEU A 45 15.54 14.54 5.88
N SER A 46 16.51 15.45 6.00
CA SER A 46 16.76 16.52 5.04
C SER A 46 17.02 16.01 3.62
N ALA A 47 16.66 16.79 2.59
CA ALA A 47 16.86 16.43 1.18
C ALA A 47 16.26 15.05 0.81
N ASN A 48 14.94 14.91 1.03
CA ASN A 48 14.10 13.79 0.58
C ASN A 48 12.86 14.33 -0.16
N TYR A 49 11.84 13.48 -0.35
CA TYR A 49 10.56 13.80 -1.00
C TYR A 49 9.37 13.57 -0.06
N ILE A 50 9.53 13.85 1.23
CA ILE A 50 8.54 13.53 2.27
C ILE A 50 7.55 14.69 2.39
N SER A 51 6.26 14.39 2.25
CA SER A 51 5.17 15.37 2.39
C SER A 51 4.27 15.11 3.61
N ASP A 52 4.16 13.86 4.07
CA ASP A 52 3.43 13.51 5.30
C ASP A 52 4.39 13.22 6.46
N LEU A 53 4.31 14.07 7.49
CA LEU A 53 5.09 13.95 8.73
C LEU A 53 4.28 13.36 9.89
N SER A 54 3.02 12.98 9.67
CA SER A 54 2.21 12.30 10.68
C SER A 54 2.91 11.09 11.33
N PRO A 55 3.77 10.31 10.63
CA PRO A 55 4.43 9.17 11.25
C PRO A 55 5.51 9.50 12.29
N VAL A 56 6.05 10.73 12.28
CA VAL A 56 7.14 11.15 13.18
C VAL A 56 6.68 12.08 14.31
N GLN A 57 5.38 12.39 14.36
CA GLN A 57 4.81 13.27 15.40
C GLN A 57 4.94 12.73 16.83
N GLN A 58 5.17 11.42 17.00
CA GLN A 58 5.37 10.83 18.33
C GLN A 58 6.71 11.22 18.98
N TYR A 59 7.66 11.76 18.22
CA TYR A 59 8.99 12.16 18.71
C TYR A 59 8.99 13.60 19.19
N SER A 60 8.11 13.94 20.14
CA SER A 60 8.02 15.29 20.70
C SER A 60 9.25 15.70 21.51
N ASP A 61 9.99 14.72 22.04
CA ASP A 61 11.09 14.90 22.99
C ASP A 61 12.46 14.58 22.36
N ILE A 62 12.56 14.69 21.03
CA ILE A 62 13.81 14.43 20.30
C ILE A 62 14.79 15.59 20.49
N ASP A 63 16.07 15.27 20.68
CA ASP A 63 17.12 16.26 20.92
C ASP A 63 17.42 17.05 19.63
N GLU A 64 17.42 16.37 18.48
CA GLU A 64 17.66 16.98 17.17
C GLU A 64 16.74 16.41 16.08
N PHE A 65 16.10 17.30 15.33
CA PHE A 65 15.21 16.94 14.22
C PHE A 65 15.44 17.86 13.02
N GLU A 66 15.90 17.29 11.92
CA GLU A 66 16.10 18.02 10.67
C GLU A 66 15.21 17.47 9.54
N ILE A 67 14.58 18.36 8.79
CA ILE A 67 13.75 17.99 7.64
C ILE A 67 13.86 18.97 6.46
N GLU A 68 14.90 19.79 6.45
CA GLU A 68 15.03 20.86 5.46
C GLU A 68 15.25 20.32 4.04
N GLY A 69 14.92 21.14 3.04
CA GLY A 69 15.21 20.80 1.65
C GLY A 69 14.39 19.62 1.10
N GLN A 70 13.18 19.37 1.62
CA GLN A 70 12.26 18.46 0.93
C GLN A 70 11.97 18.98 -0.48
N GLN A 71 11.97 18.07 -1.44
CA GLN A 71 11.68 18.34 -2.83
C GLN A 71 10.34 17.72 -3.22
N GLU A 72 9.79 18.17 -4.35
CA GLU A 72 8.70 17.45 -4.99
C GLU A 72 9.22 16.10 -5.54
N PRO A 73 8.53 14.98 -5.30
CA PRO A 73 8.94 13.68 -5.82
C PRO A 73 9.02 13.71 -7.36
N PRO A 74 10.05 13.08 -7.97
CA PRO A 74 10.14 12.99 -9.42
C PRO A 74 8.87 12.42 -10.04
N GLU A 75 8.47 12.91 -11.21
CA GLU A 75 7.25 12.46 -11.91
C GLU A 75 7.19 10.93 -12.09
N GLU A 76 8.34 10.27 -12.25
CA GLU A 76 8.43 8.81 -12.32
C GLU A 76 7.88 8.10 -11.08
N ILE A 77 8.16 8.64 -9.90
CA ILE A 77 7.66 8.14 -8.61
C ILE A 77 6.14 8.38 -8.52
N LEU A 78 5.66 9.56 -8.92
CA LEU A 78 4.24 9.89 -8.96
C LEU A 78 3.46 8.98 -9.93
N LEU A 79 4.05 8.65 -11.08
CA LEU A 79 3.51 7.69 -12.04
C LEU A 79 3.49 6.27 -11.47
N MET A 80 4.49 5.88 -10.68
CA MET A 80 4.52 4.60 -9.96
C MET A 80 3.38 4.49 -8.94
N PHE A 81 3.17 5.50 -8.09
CA PHE A 81 2.06 5.53 -7.13
C PHE A 81 0.69 5.45 -7.81
N ASN A 82 0.51 6.16 -8.93
CA ASN A 82 -0.71 6.09 -9.73
C ASN A 82 -0.94 4.70 -10.34
N LYS A 83 0.12 4.02 -10.81
CA LYS A 83 0.03 2.64 -11.30
C LYS A 83 -0.35 1.67 -10.17
N ILE A 84 0.28 1.76 -9.01
CA ILE A 84 -0.02 0.90 -7.85
C ILE A 84 -1.46 1.11 -7.36
N SER A 85 -1.93 2.36 -7.27
CA SER A 85 -3.31 2.68 -6.89
C SER A 85 -4.34 2.07 -7.85
N LYS A 86 -4.07 2.13 -9.17
CA LYS A 86 -4.90 1.46 -10.19
C LYS A 86 -4.92 -0.06 -9.99
N ILE A 87 -3.75 -0.68 -9.79
CA ILE A 87 -3.65 -2.12 -9.53
C ILE A 87 -4.43 -2.51 -8.27
N HIS A 88 -4.30 -1.76 -7.17
CA HIS A 88 -5.05 -2.01 -5.94
C HIS A 88 -6.57 -1.97 -6.15
N SER A 89 -7.06 -0.95 -6.88
CA SER A 89 -8.48 -0.85 -7.25
C SER A 89 -8.94 -2.05 -8.10
N SER A 90 -8.16 -2.42 -9.12
CA SER A 90 -8.43 -3.60 -9.96
C SER A 90 -8.46 -4.90 -9.17
N MET A 91 -7.55 -5.09 -8.21
CA MET A 91 -7.54 -6.27 -7.33
C MET A 91 -8.79 -6.32 -6.44
N LYS A 92 -9.22 -5.18 -5.88
CA LYS A 92 -10.45 -5.07 -5.10
C LYS A 92 -11.68 -5.44 -5.93
N GLN A 93 -11.75 -4.96 -7.18
CA GLN A 93 -12.81 -5.34 -8.12
C GLN A 93 -12.79 -6.83 -8.43
N LEU A 94 -11.62 -7.42 -8.70
CA LEU A 94 -11.49 -8.85 -8.95
C LEU A 94 -11.97 -9.69 -7.76
N HIS A 95 -11.66 -9.27 -6.53
CA HIS A 95 -12.16 -9.92 -5.32
C HIS A 95 -13.70 -9.88 -5.24
N GLN A 96 -14.31 -8.73 -5.53
CA GLN A 96 -15.76 -8.59 -5.57
C GLN A 96 -16.41 -9.46 -6.66
N VAL A 97 -15.84 -9.50 -7.86
CA VAL A 97 -16.30 -10.35 -8.96
C VAL A 97 -16.19 -11.84 -8.58
N LYS A 98 -15.07 -12.26 -7.98
CA LYS A 98 -14.92 -13.64 -7.46
C LYS A 98 -15.97 -13.97 -6.39
N LYS A 99 -16.24 -13.04 -5.46
CA LYS A 99 -17.29 -13.20 -4.44
C LYS A 99 -18.67 -13.35 -5.07
N GLN A 100 -19.00 -12.54 -6.08
CA GLN A 100 -20.26 -12.63 -6.83
C GLN A 100 -20.37 -13.94 -7.59
N ILE A 101 -19.32 -14.40 -8.28
CA ILE A 101 -19.31 -15.71 -8.98
C ILE A 101 -19.57 -16.84 -7.99
N THR A 102 -18.89 -16.83 -6.84
CA THR A 102 -19.08 -17.84 -5.79
C THR A 102 -20.50 -17.78 -5.21
N GLN A 103 -21.02 -16.59 -4.90
CA GLN A 103 -22.39 -16.41 -4.40
C GLN A 103 -23.45 -16.81 -5.43
N ASN A 104 -23.20 -16.53 -6.72
CA ASN A 104 -24.09 -16.92 -7.81
C ASN A 104 -24.11 -18.44 -8.00
N ARG A 105 -22.98 -19.14 -7.81
CA ARG A 105 -22.93 -20.61 -7.80
C ARG A 105 -23.76 -21.22 -6.67
N PHE A 106 -23.94 -20.52 -5.55
CA PHE A 106 -24.82 -20.96 -4.45
C PHE A 106 -26.30 -20.56 -4.66
N ARG A 107 -26.57 -19.46 -5.39
CA ARG A 107 -27.94 -19.02 -5.73
C ARG A 107 -28.53 -19.81 -6.91
N THR A 108 -27.73 -20.14 -7.91
CA THR A 108 -28.09 -21.13 -8.92
C THR A 108 -27.78 -22.50 -8.35
N GLY A 109 -28.58 -22.95 -7.38
CA GLY A 109 -28.80 -24.38 -7.23
C GLY A 109 -29.06 -24.97 -8.61
N VAL A 110 -28.53 -26.15 -8.87
CA VAL A 110 -28.48 -26.88 -10.16
C VAL A 110 -29.87 -27.08 -10.84
N GLN A 111 -30.95 -26.49 -10.35
CA GLN A 111 -32.33 -26.78 -10.76
C GLN A 111 -32.91 -26.03 -11.98
N PRO A 112 -32.67 -24.74 -12.29
CA PRO A 112 -33.45 -24.11 -13.36
C PRO A 112 -33.03 -24.58 -14.77
N PHE A 113 -31.77 -24.94 -14.97
CA PHE A 113 -31.30 -25.49 -16.25
C PHE A 113 -31.83 -26.90 -16.51
N GLN A 114 -31.88 -27.76 -15.48
CA GLN A 114 -32.49 -29.09 -15.62
C GLN A 114 -34.00 -29.01 -15.86
N ASN A 115 -34.71 -28.08 -15.21
CA ASN A 115 -36.16 -27.95 -15.40
C ASN A 115 -36.52 -27.40 -16.79
N LYS A 116 -35.75 -26.42 -17.30
CA LYS A 116 -35.96 -25.89 -18.65
C LYS A 116 -35.58 -26.92 -19.73
N PHE A 117 -34.47 -27.63 -19.55
CA PHE A 117 -34.05 -28.71 -20.44
C PHE A 117 -35.04 -29.89 -20.45
N ASN A 118 -35.57 -30.29 -19.29
CA ASN A 118 -36.56 -31.37 -19.20
C ASN A 118 -37.93 -30.96 -19.77
N ALA A 119 -38.34 -29.68 -19.62
CA ALA A 119 -39.56 -29.17 -20.23
C ALA A 119 -39.47 -29.12 -21.77
N GLU A 120 -38.31 -28.71 -22.30
CA GLU A 120 -38.04 -28.69 -23.74
C GLU A 120 -37.94 -30.13 -24.32
N MET A 121 -37.32 -31.07 -23.60
CA MET A 121 -37.25 -32.48 -24.02
C MET A 121 -38.60 -33.21 -23.99
N ASN A 122 -39.49 -32.89 -23.04
CA ASN A 122 -40.83 -33.50 -22.97
C ASN A 122 -41.82 -32.95 -24.02
N GLN A 123 -41.56 -31.78 -24.60
CA GLN A 123 -42.32 -31.27 -25.75
C GLN A 123 -41.90 -31.91 -27.08
N VAL A 124 -40.68 -32.43 -27.17
CA VAL A 124 -40.16 -33.09 -28.38
C VAL A 124 -40.57 -34.57 -28.43
N LEU A 125 -40.94 -35.17 -27.29
CA LEU A 125 -41.23 -36.61 -27.16
C LEU A 125 -42.72 -36.97 -27.06
N ASN A 126 -43.63 -36.02 -27.27
CA ASN A 126 -45.08 -36.27 -27.41
C ASN A 126 -45.60 -35.79 -28.77
#